data_AF-A0A3D4NSQ4-F1
#
_entry.id   AF-A0A3D4NSQ4-F1
#
_cell.length_a   1.000
_cell.length_b   1.000
_cell.length_c   1.000
_cell.angle_alpha   90.00
_cell.angle_beta   90.00
_cell.angle_gamma   90.00
#
_symmetry.space_group_name_H-M   'P 1'
#
loop_
_entity.id
_entity.type
_entity.pdbx_description
1 polymer ?
#
loop_
_entity_poly.entity_id
_entity_poly.type
_entity_poly.pdbx_seq_one_letter_code
_entity_poly.pdbx_strand_id
1 'polypeptide(L)'
;IINFFPEERRAQLLNDLGNNLKAFVSQRLVPTRDGRRRAAVEVMLGTPTIGDLIRRNEFAELKGIMEKSQEAGMQTFDGALFALVVQGAIDEAQALKHADSVNNLRLRLKLHAETSPGPHTPPGEWGLMD
;
A
#
# COMPACT_ATOMS: atom_id res chain seq x y z
N ILE A 1 -2.94 4.37 19.31
CA ILE A 1 -2.21 4.93 20.49
C ILE A 1 -2.92 6.14 21.10
N ILE A 2 -3.42 7.08 20.29
CA ILE A 2 -4.04 8.33 20.77
C ILE A 2 -5.21 8.08 21.73
N ASN A 3 -6.06 7.10 21.39
CA ASN A 3 -7.24 6.76 22.20
C ASN A 3 -6.93 6.16 23.58
N PHE A 4 -5.66 5.82 23.89
CA PHE A 4 -5.26 5.39 25.24
C PHE A 4 -4.97 6.57 26.17
N PHE A 5 -4.94 7.80 25.65
CA PHE A 5 -4.70 9.00 26.44
C PHE A 5 -6.01 9.78 26.69
N PRO A 6 -6.18 10.33 27.90
CA PRO A 6 -7.23 11.30 28.18
C PRO A 6 -7.20 12.46 27.18
N GLU A 7 -8.38 13.02 26.87
CA GLU A 7 -8.54 14.03 25.83
C GLU A 7 -7.65 15.26 26.07
N GLU A 8 -7.53 15.69 27.32
CA GLU A 8 -6.70 16.80 27.76
C GLU A 8 -5.20 16.59 27.50
N ARG A 9 -4.76 15.33 27.33
CA ARG A 9 -3.36 14.98 27.01
C ARG A 9 -3.11 14.80 25.52
N ARG A 10 -4.14 14.74 24.68
CA ARG A 10 -3.99 14.44 23.24
C ARG A 10 -3.21 15.51 22.49
N ALA A 11 -3.46 16.79 22.76
CA ALA A 11 -2.74 17.88 22.10
C ALA A 11 -1.22 17.80 22.36
N GLN A 12 -0.82 17.48 23.59
CA GLN A 12 0.59 17.30 23.92
C GLN A 12 1.17 16.04 23.27
N LEU A 13 0.44 14.92 23.31
CA LEU A 13 0.83 13.68 22.62
C LEU A 13 1.07 13.89 21.12
N LEU A 14 0.20 14.64 20.43
CA LEU A 14 0.34 14.94 19.01
C LEU A 14 1.56 15.82 18.72
N ASN A 15 1.85 16.79 19.58
CA ASN A 15 3.08 17.58 19.50
C ASN A 15 4.33 16.70 19.64
N ASP A 16 4.37 15.84 20.65
CA ASP A 16 5.49 14.95 20.87
C ASP A 16 5.66 13.97 19.70
N LEU A 17 4.56 13.42 19.17
CA LEU A 17 4.59 12.53 18.02
C LEU A 17 5.09 13.26 16.77
N GLY A 18 4.56 14.45 16.47
CA GLY A 18 4.96 15.23 15.29
C GLY A 18 6.41 15.72 15.33
N ASN A 19 7.00 15.87 16.53
CA ASN A 19 8.40 16.30 16.68
C ASN A 19 9.39 15.13 16.62
N ASN A 20 8.98 13.94 17.08
CA ASN A 20 9.89 12.82 17.30
C ASN A 20 9.71 11.64 16.34
N LEU A 21 8.59 11.54 15.63
CA LEU A 21 8.35 10.45 14.69
C LEU A 21 9.39 10.48 13.56
N LYS A 22 10.15 9.39 13.40
CA LYS A 22 11.13 9.22 12.31
C LYS A 22 10.55 8.46 11.14
N ALA A 23 9.77 7.42 11.42
CA ALA A 23 9.01 6.68 10.45
C ALA A 23 7.90 5.90 11.18
N PHE A 24 6.86 5.55 10.43
CA PHE A 24 5.83 4.61 10.82
C PHE A 24 5.85 3.46 9.83
N VAL A 25 6.07 2.25 10.33
CA VAL A 25 6.09 1.03 9.52
C VAL A 25 4.97 0.12 9.99
N SER A 26 4.10 -0.27 9.06
CA SER A 26 2.97 -1.14 9.34
C SER A 26 3.01 -2.35 8.42
N GLN A 27 2.66 -3.52 8.95
CA GLN A 27 2.72 -4.78 8.19
C GLN A 27 1.39 -5.52 8.24
N ARG A 28 1.01 -6.09 7.10
CA ARG A 28 -0.16 -6.95 6.94
C ARG A 28 0.28 -8.26 6.30
N LEU A 29 0.13 -9.37 7.01
CA LEU A 29 0.49 -10.70 6.48
C LEU A 29 -0.65 -11.24 5.61
N VAL A 30 -0.42 -11.29 4.31
CA VAL A 30 -1.38 -11.72 3.30
C VAL A 30 -1.07 -13.16 2.88
N PRO A 31 -2.07 -14.05 2.79
CA PRO A 31 -1.88 -15.40 2.25
C PRO A 31 -1.30 -15.37 0.82
N THR A 32 -0.29 -16.17 0.58
CA THR A 32 0.32 -16.35 -0.75
C THR A 32 -0.30 -17.52 -1.49
N ARG A 33 -0.07 -17.57 -2.81
CA ARG A 33 -0.57 -18.65 -3.69
C ARG A 33 -0.07 -20.04 -3.28
N ASP A 34 1.14 -20.13 -2.73
CA ASP A 34 1.77 -21.36 -2.24
C ASP A 34 1.35 -21.73 -0.80
N GLY A 35 0.31 -21.09 -0.25
CA GLY A 35 -0.23 -21.39 1.08
C GLY A 35 0.58 -20.82 2.25
N ARG A 36 1.62 -20.01 1.99
CA ARG A 36 2.39 -19.29 3.01
C ARG A 36 1.80 -17.89 3.27
N ARG A 37 2.60 -16.98 3.82
CA ARG A 37 2.24 -15.57 3.99
C ARG A 37 3.37 -14.66 3.54
N ARG A 38 3.00 -13.50 2.99
CA ARG A 38 3.93 -12.41 2.65
C ARG A 38 3.47 -11.12 3.30
N ALA A 39 4.41 -10.33 3.78
CA ALA A 39 4.11 -9.03 4.35
C ALA A 39 3.86 -8.02 3.22
N ALA A 40 2.66 -7.46 3.17
CA ALA A 40 2.45 -6.15 2.59
C ALA A 40 2.89 -5.11 3.62
N VAL A 41 3.86 -4.26 3.28
CA VAL A 41 4.45 -3.29 4.20
C VAL A 41 4.09 -1.88 3.75
N GLU A 42 3.57 -1.11 4.68
CA GLU A 42 3.38 0.33 4.56
C GLU A 42 4.51 1.06 5.30
N VAL A 43 5.08 2.07 4.66
CA VAL A 43 6.17 2.88 5.18
C VAL A 43 5.83 4.36 5.00
N MET A 44 5.64 5.07 6.10
CA MET A 44 5.50 6.52 6.14
C MET A 44 6.74 7.12 6.82
N LEU A 45 7.46 8.02 6.15
CA LEU A 45 8.60 8.70 6.76
C LEU A 45 8.13 9.93 7.55
N GLY A 46 8.77 10.19 8.69
CA GLY A 46 8.51 11.34 9.55
C GLY A 46 9.15 12.62 9.01
N THR A 47 8.68 13.08 7.86
CA THR A 47 9.12 14.36 7.27
C THR A 47 8.53 15.55 8.03
N PRO A 48 9.07 16.78 7.87
CA PRO A 48 8.48 17.97 8.49
C PRO A 48 6.99 18.13 8.18
N THR A 49 6.59 17.90 6.92
CA THR A 49 5.19 17.93 6.48
C THR A 49 4.31 16.92 7.21
N ILE A 50 4.78 15.68 7.39
CA ILE A 50 4.05 14.65 8.13
C ILE A 50 3.94 15.04 9.61
N GLY A 51 5.01 15.58 10.19
CA GLY A 51 5.01 16.10 11.56
C GLY A 51 3.99 17.23 11.76
N ASP A 52 3.88 18.16 10.81
CA ASP A 52 2.88 19.25 10.83
C ASP A 52 1.45 18.69 10.80
N LEU A 53 1.17 17.76 9.91
CA LEU A 53 -0.16 17.13 9.80
C LEU A 53 -0.55 16.40 11.09
N ILE A 54 0.41 15.70 11.72
CA ILE A 54 0.19 15.04 13.00
C ILE A 54 -0.14 16.05 14.10
N ARG A 55 0.61 17.16 14.20
CA ARG A 55 0.36 18.23 15.19
C ARG A 55 -1.02 18.84 15.04
N ARG A 56 -1.49 19.03 13.80
CA ARG A 56 -2.81 19.59 13.49
C ARG A 56 -3.94 18.57 13.54
N ASN A 57 -3.65 17.31 13.86
CA ASN A 57 -4.64 16.22 13.85
C ASN A 57 -5.30 16.00 12.47
N GLU A 58 -4.58 16.28 11.38
CA GLU A 58 -5.04 16.20 9.99
C GLU A 58 -4.64 14.87 9.32
N PHE A 59 -5.02 13.75 9.93
CA PHE A 59 -4.56 12.43 9.47
C PHE A 59 -5.06 12.01 8.09
N ALA A 60 -6.17 12.57 7.63
CA ALA A 60 -6.75 12.26 6.32
C ALA A 60 -5.79 12.60 5.16
N GLU A 61 -4.93 13.60 5.34
CA GLU A 61 -4.00 14.07 4.32
C GLU A 61 -2.75 13.19 4.19
N LEU A 62 -2.42 12.40 5.22
CA LEU A 62 -1.18 11.61 5.27
C LEU A 62 -1.04 10.66 4.09
N LYS A 63 -2.14 9.97 3.72
CA LYS A 63 -2.14 9.02 2.61
C LYS A 63 -1.80 9.69 1.28
N GLY A 64 -2.37 10.87 1.02
CA GLY A 64 -2.09 11.64 -0.20
C GLY A 64 -0.63 12.11 -0.28
N ILE A 65 -0.02 12.45 0.86
CA ILE A 65 1.41 12.76 0.92
C ILE A 65 2.25 11.52 0.60
N MET A 66 1.91 10.36 1.16
CA MET A 66 2.64 9.11 0.91
C MET A 66 2.57 8.69 -0.56
N GLU A 67 1.41 8.80 -1.19
CA GLU A 67 1.22 8.47 -2.61
C GLU A 67 2.10 9.33 -3.53
N LYS A 68 2.29 10.60 -3.20
CA LYS A 68 3.17 11.53 -3.94
C LYS A 68 4.65 11.36 -3.61
N SER A 69 5.00 10.66 -2.53
CA SER A 69 6.36 10.56 -2.00
C SER A 69 6.99 9.18 -2.20
N GLN A 70 6.53 8.41 -3.19
CA GLN A 70 7.05 7.07 -3.45
C GLN A 70 8.54 7.06 -3.77
N GLU A 71 9.03 8.05 -4.53
CA GLU A 71 10.45 8.20 -4.86
C GLU A 71 11.32 8.45 -3.62
N ALA A 72 10.75 9.05 -2.56
CA ALA A 72 11.41 9.24 -1.28
C ALA A 72 11.40 7.97 -0.41
N GLY A 73 10.88 6.84 -0.91
CA GLY A 73 10.82 5.56 -0.20
C GLY A 73 9.56 5.38 0.66
N MET A 74 8.54 6.24 0.52
CA MET A 74 7.24 5.98 1.13
C MET A 74 6.46 4.94 0.34
N GLN A 75 5.64 4.16 1.04
CA GLN A 75 4.84 3.10 0.44
C GLN A 75 3.53 2.98 1.19
N THR A 76 2.40 3.07 0.49
CA THR A 76 1.08 2.76 1.08
C THR A 76 0.79 1.26 1.04
N PHE A 77 -0.14 0.78 1.87
CA PHE A 77 -0.61 -0.60 1.79
C PHE A 77 -1.12 -0.98 0.39
N ASP A 78 -1.98 -0.16 -0.22
CA ASP A 78 -2.50 -0.40 -1.57
C ASP A 78 -1.34 -0.49 -2.60
N GLY A 79 -0.30 0.33 -2.40
CA GLY A 79 0.96 0.26 -3.13
C GLY A 79 1.66 -1.10 -3.03
N ALA A 80 1.85 -1.57 -1.80
CA ALA A 80 2.48 -2.86 -1.51
C ALA A 80 1.68 -4.06 -2.03
N LEU A 81 0.36 -4.06 -1.84
CA LEU A 81 -0.52 -5.13 -2.29
C LEU A 81 -0.51 -5.29 -3.80
N PHE A 82 -0.59 -4.18 -4.54
CA PHE A 82 -0.44 -4.21 -6.00
C PHE A 82 0.89 -4.82 -6.41
N ALA A 83 2.01 -4.40 -5.81
CA ALA A 83 3.32 -4.94 -6.16
C ALA A 83 3.40 -6.44 -5.91
N LEU A 84 2.81 -6.94 -4.82
CA LEU A 84 2.74 -8.37 -4.51
C LEU A 84 1.89 -9.15 -5.52
N VAL A 85 0.82 -8.57 -6.05
CA VAL A 85 0.00 -9.18 -7.12
C VAL A 85 0.78 -9.23 -8.43
N VAL A 86 1.40 -8.12 -8.84
CA VAL A 86 2.19 -8.03 -10.08
C VAL A 86 3.37 -9.01 -10.06
N GLN A 87 3.99 -9.23 -8.89
CA GLN A 87 5.03 -10.23 -8.69
C GLN A 87 4.51 -11.67 -8.65
N GLY A 88 3.19 -11.89 -8.70
CA GLY A 88 2.57 -13.22 -8.60
C GLY A 88 2.69 -13.86 -7.20
N ALA A 89 3.00 -13.09 -6.15
CA ALA A 89 3.15 -13.63 -4.80
C ALA A 89 1.80 -13.88 -4.13
N ILE A 90 0.81 -13.02 -4.38
CA ILE A 90 -0.56 -13.14 -3.85
C ILE A 90 -1.57 -13.03 -5.00
N ASP A 91 -2.75 -13.61 -4.82
CA ASP A 91 -3.87 -13.43 -5.75
C ASP A 91 -4.52 -12.05 -5.60
N GLU A 92 -5.11 -11.55 -6.69
CA GLU A 92 -5.90 -10.30 -6.68
C GLU A 92 -7.01 -10.34 -5.63
N ALA A 93 -7.71 -11.47 -5.49
CA ALA A 93 -8.75 -11.62 -4.48
C ALA A 93 -8.22 -11.41 -3.04
N GLN A 94 -7.01 -11.91 -2.75
CA GLN A 94 -6.38 -11.68 -1.45
C GLN A 94 -5.97 -10.22 -1.30
N ALA A 95 -5.39 -9.61 -2.34
CA ALA A 95 -5.03 -8.21 -2.31
C ALA A 95 -6.24 -7.29 -2.03
N LEU A 96 -7.37 -7.52 -2.71
CA LEU A 96 -8.60 -6.73 -2.53
C LEU A 96 -9.22 -6.91 -1.15
N LYS A 97 -9.22 -8.13 -0.59
CA LYS A 97 -9.70 -8.40 0.78
C LYS A 97 -8.87 -7.65 1.84
N HIS A 98 -7.61 -7.42 1.53
CA HIS A 98 -6.65 -6.77 2.39
C HIS A 98 -6.35 -5.33 1.97
N ALA A 99 -7.14 -4.69 1.11
CA ALA A 99 -6.88 -3.32 0.65
C ALA A 99 -7.51 -2.26 1.58
N ASP A 100 -6.91 -1.08 1.63
CA ASP A 100 -7.52 0.07 2.30
C ASP A 100 -8.49 0.80 1.36
N SER A 101 -8.18 0.83 0.05
CA SER A 101 -9.10 1.29 -0.99
C SER A 101 -9.29 0.21 -2.07
N VAL A 102 -10.30 -0.64 -1.87
CA VAL A 102 -10.64 -1.75 -2.76
C VAL A 102 -10.86 -1.27 -4.20
N ASN A 103 -11.59 -0.17 -4.38
CA ASN A 103 -11.92 0.34 -5.71
C ASN A 103 -10.69 0.87 -6.44
N ASN A 104 -9.83 1.64 -5.75
CA ASN A 104 -8.61 2.19 -6.37
C ASN A 104 -7.63 1.07 -6.72
N LEU A 105 -7.44 0.09 -5.82
CA LEU A 105 -6.56 -1.04 -6.08
C LEU A 105 -7.06 -1.88 -7.26
N ARG A 106 -8.36 -2.18 -7.31
CA ARG A 106 -8.97 -2.90 -8.44
C ARG A 106 -8.77 -2.18 -9.76
N LEU A 107 -9.05 -0.87 -9.80
CA LEU A 107 -8.86 -0.07 -11.01
C LEU A 107 -7.39 -0.11 -11.46
N ARG A 108 -6.45 0.05 -10.53
CA ARG A 108 -5.02 0.02 -10.82
C ARG A 108 -4.54 -1.33 -11.36
N LEU A 109 -5.02 -2.44 -10.79
CA LEU A 109 -4.73 -3.79 -11.27
C LEU A 109 -5.27 -4.01 -12.68
N LYS A 110 -6.51 -3.58 -12.96
CA LYS A 110 -7.11 -3.68 -14.29
C LYS A 110 -6.31 -2.91 -15.35
N LEU A 111 -5.97 -1.65 -15.08
CA LEU A 111 -5.17 -0.83 -16.00
C LEU A 111 -3.78 -1.44 -16.27
N HIS A 112 -3.17 -2.04 -15.26
CA HIS A 112 -1.89 -2.74 -15.40
C HIS A 112 -2.01 -4.00 -16.28
N ALA A 113 -3.09 -4.77 -16.13
CA ALA A 113 -3.36 -5.95 -16.96
C ALA A 113 -3.59 -5.58 -18.44
N GLU A 114 -4.26 -4.46 -18.71
CA GLU A 114 -4.49 -3.96 -20.08
C GLU A 114 -3.20 -3.45 -20.75
N THR A 115 -2.25 -2.94 -19.97
CA THR A 115 -0.98 -2.39 -20.47
C THR A 115 0.10 -3.46 -20.66
N SER A 116 -0.04 -4.63 -20.02
CA SER A 116 0.89 -5.73 -20.14
C SER A 116 0.51 -6.59 -21.36
N PRO A 117 1.31 -6.63 -22.45
CA PRO A 117 1.01 -7.52 -23.56
C PRO A 117 0.97 -8.95 -23.02
N GLY A 118 -0.14 -9.65 -23.26
CA GLY A 118 -0.26 -11.07 -22.92
C GLY A 118 0.87 -11.91 -23.55
N PRO A 119 1.08 -13.15 -23.10
CA PRO A 119 2.06 -14.03 -23.75
C PRO A 119 1.78 -14.03 -25.25
N HIS A 120 2.80 -13.70 -26.03
CA HIS A 120 2.73 -13.72 -27.49
C HIS A 120 2.38 -15.16 -27.90
N THR A 121 1.10 -15.41 -28.22
CA THR A 121 0.75 -16.59 -29.00
C THR A 121 1.38 -16.36 -30.37
N PRO A 122 2.40 -17.13 -30.80
CA PRO A 122 2.91 -17.01 -32.15
C PRO A 122 1.77 -17.34 -33.11
N PRO A 123 1.51 -16.52 -34.15
CA PRO A 123 0.56 -16.87 -35.18
C PRO A 123 1.14 -18.06 -35.96
N GLY A 124 0.72 -19.28 -35.66
CA GLY A 124 1.23 -20.45 -36.40
C GLY A 124 0.80 -21.84 -35.93
N GLU A 125 0.47 -22.06 -34.65
CA GLU A 125 0.05 -23.39 -34.18
C GLU A 125 -1.47 -23.61 -34.36
N TRP A 126 -1.93 -23.64 -35.60
CA TRP A 126 -3.14 -24.37 -35.94
C TRP A 126 -2.71 -25.80 -36.28
N GLY A 127 -3.03 -26.73 -35.38
CA GLY A 127 -2.74 -28.15 -35.52
C GLY A 127 -3.39 -28.79 -36.74
N LEU A 128 -2.79 -28.58 -37.91
CA LEU A 128 -2.90 -29.47 -39.06
C LEU A 128 -1.69 -30.40 -38.98
N MET A 129 -1.88 -31.52 -38.27
CA MET A 129 -1.13 -32.74 -38.59
C MET A 129 -1.76 -33.32 -39.86
N ASP A 130 -0.88 -33.78 -40.75
CA ASP A 130 -1.13 -34.37 -42.07
C ASP A 130 -2.25 -35.44 -42.09
#